data_AF-A0A9D9CRX1-F1
#
_entry.id   AF-A0A9D9CRX1-F1
#
_cell.length_a   1.000
_cell.length_b   1.000
_cell.length_c   1.000
_cell.angle_alpha   90.00
_cell.angle_beta   90.00
_cell.angle_gamma   90.00
#
_symmetry.space_group_name_H-M   'P 1'
#
loop_
_entity.id
_entity.type
_entity.pdbx_description
1 polymer ?
#
loop_
_entity_poly.entity_id
_entity_poly.type
_entity_poly.pdbx_seq_one_letter_code
_entity_poly.pdbx_strand_id
1 'polypeptide(L)'
;MNLDTAIQYLPGVGPRRAQLLLSELQISTVGDLLRTYPFRYIDRSSIQTIASLHPDQAYVQVRAQVLKVKLFAKNGAELPAEKLKYNAVSRLVATVADATGEMEVVFFKGIKWMHSRLLPGSVFIFFGKPTVFGSRMNMVHPEVDAPDSGSAGSLSGVYPSTEKLKNGGITGRVMLKLVAEALEGVLPTLEDTLPDYILKEKGLVPLSFALRQMHFPQSQDALAKASYRLKFEELFLLQLSLVRQKYIRSSNAHGLPMPSVGVPFRRCYDALPYELTTAQKRVIREIREDLRSGRQMNRLLQGDVGSGKTMVAVLSALIAVGNGYQACFMAPTEVL
;
A
#
# COMPACT_ATOMS: atom_id res chain seq x y z
N MET A 1 -3.27 -24.32 -3.32
CA MET A 1 -3.37 -23.22 -4.30
C MET A 1 -1.98 -22.59 -4.43
N ASN A 2 -1.72 -21.72 -5.40
CA ASN A 2 -0.46 -20.96 -5.47
C ASN A 2 -0.74 -19.48 -5.80
N LEU A 3 0.30 -18.64 -5.79
CA LEU A 3 0.18 -17.21 -6.04
C LEU A 3 -0.35 -16.90 -7.46
N ASP A 4 0.01 -17.71 -8.45
CA ASP A 4 -0.38 -17.50 -9.86
C ASP A 4 -1.80 -18.00 -10.18
N THR A 5 -2.48 -18.63 -9.21
CA THR A 5 -3.85 -19.11 -9.41
C THR A 5 -4.75 -17.92 -9.75
N ALA A 6 -5.53 -18.03 -10.82
CA ALA A 6 -6.48 -16.98 -11.21
C ALA A 6 -7.52 -16.75 -10.11
N ILE A 7 -7.83 -15.48 -9.84
CA ILE A 7 -8.67 -15.07 -8.69
C ILE A 7 -10.07 -15.69 -8.70
N GLN A 8 -10.59 -16.06 -9.87
CA GLN A 8 -11.89 -16.73 -10.04
C GLN A 8 -11.97 -18.13 -9.42
N TYR A 9 -10.82 -18.77 -9.17
CA TYR A 9 -10.77 -20.09 -8.52
C TYR A 9 -10.67 -20.00 -7.00
N LEU A 10 -10.56 -18.79 -6.45
CA LEU A 10 -10.60 -18.57 -5.02
C LEU A 10 -12.04 -18.79 -4.51
N PRO A 11 -12.26 -19.65 -3.50
CA PRO A 11 -13.57 -19.82 -2.90
C PRO A 11 -14.19 -18.47 -2.48
N GLY A 12 -15.45 -18.24 -2.87
CA GLY A 12 -16.15 -16.98 -2.63
C GLY A 12 -15.94 -15.90 -3.70
N VAL A 13 -15.09 -16.12 -4.70
CA VAL A 13 -14.95 -15.25 -5.88
C VAL A 13 -15.62 -15.90 -7.09
N GLY A 14 -16.86 -15.51 -7.37
CA GLY A 14 -17.51 -15.88 -8.63
C GLY A 14 -17.05 -15.01 -9.82
N PRO A 15 -17.43 -15.36 -11.07
CA PRO A 15 -17.00 -14.64 -12.29
C PRO A 15 -17.28 -13.14 -12.25
N ARG A 16 -18.43 -12.74 -11.69
CA ARG A 16 -18.81 -11.32 -11.52
C ARG A 16 -17.87 -10.58 -10.56
N ARG A 17 -17.47 -11.23 -9.46
CA ARG A 17 -16.54 -10.63 -8.48
C ARG A 17 -15.14 -10.55 -9.03
N ALA A 18 -14.69 -11.59 -9.76
CA ALA A 18 -13.39 -11.58 -10.43
C ALA A 18 -13.26 -10.41 -11.43
N GLN A 19 -14.28 -10.18 -12.27
CA GLN A 19 -14.29 -9.05 -13.19
C GLN A 19 -14.24 -7.69 -12.47
N LEU A 20 -14.98 -7.53 -11.37
CA LEU A 20 -14.97 -6.29 -10.58
C LEU A 20 -13.62 -6.04 -9.90
N LEU A 21 -13.00 -7.08 -9.33
CA LEU A 21 -11.67 -7.00 -8.71
C LEU A 21 -10.61 -6.61 -9.75
N LEU A 22 -10.70 -7.18 -10.95
CA LEU A 22 -9.81 -6.85 -12.06
C LEU A 22 -10.01 -5.41 -12.54
N SER A 23 -11.25 -4.98 -12.78
CA SER A 23 -11.52 -3.66 -13.34
C SER A 23 -11.22 -2.51 -12.38
N GLU A 24 -11.42 -2.71 -11.08
CA GLU A 24 -11.31 -1.65 -10.08
C GLU A 24 -9.97 -1.63 -9.34
N LEU A 25 -9.35 -2.80 -9.13
CA LEU A 25 -8.12 -2.94 -8.34
C LEU A 25 -6.98 -3.62 -9.12
N GLN A 26 -7.20 -4.00 -10.38
CA GLN A 26 -6.22 -4.74 -11.20
C GLN A 26 -5.81 -6.09 -10.59
N ILE A 27 -6.71 -6.72 -9.83
CA ILE A 27 -6.46 -8.00 -9.18
C ILE A 27 -6.88 -9.13 -10.13
N SER A 28 -5.90 -9.89 -10.64
CA SER A 28 -6.12 -11.00 -11.57
C SER A 28 -5.81 -12.36 -10.96
N THR A 29 -4.86 -12.40 -10.02
CA THR A 29 -4.38 -13.61 -9.35
C THR A 29 -4.58 -13.57 -7.84
N VAL A 30 -4.42 -14.71 -7.18
CA VAL A 30 -4.38 -14.80 -5.72
C VAL A 30 -3.20 -14.01 -5.15
N GLY A 31 -2.06 -13.99 -5.84
CA GLY A 31 -0.91 -13.17 -5.49
C GLY A 31 -1.21 -11.68 -5.49
N ASP A 32 -1.95 -11.19 -6.50
CA ASP A 32 -2.37 -9.77 -6.56
C ASP A 32 -3.26 -9.41 -5.36
N LEU A 33 -4.17 -10.32 -4.97
CA LEU A 33 -5.04 -10.14 -3.81
C LEU A 33 -4.22 -10.04 -2.51
N LEU A 34 -3.26 -10.93 -2.32
CA LEU A 34 -2.37 -10.95 -1.14
C LEU A 34 -1.37 -9.79 -1.12
N ARG A 35 -1.07 -9.18 -2.28
CA ARG A 35 -0.27 -7.96 -2.35
C ARG A 35 -1.11 -6.68 -2.25
N THR A 36 -2.43 -6.81 -2.17
CA THR A 36 -3.33 -5.69 -1.89
C THR A 36 -3.38 -5.45 -0.38
N TYR A 37 -2.41 -4.71 0.13
CA TYR A 37 -2.28 -4.48 1.58
C TYR A 37 -3.30 -3.45 2.12
N PRO A 38 -3.68 -3.57 3.42
CA PRO A 38 -4.43 -2.52 4.10
C PRO A 38 -3.68 -1.18 4.09
N PHE A 39 -4.38 -0.08 3.82
CA PHE A 39 -3.81 1.27 3.89
C PHE A 39 -3.87 1.88 5.29
N ARG A 40 -4.71 1.31 6.16
CA ARG A 40 -4.86 1.71 7.57
C ARG A 40 -5.21 0.49 8.41
N TYR A 41 -4.77 0.47 9.66
CA TYR A 41 -5.20 -0.49 10.67
C TYR A 41 -6.04 0.23 11.71
N ILE A 42 -7.11 -0.43 12.14
CA ILE A 42 -7.99 0.04 13.19
C ILE A 42 -7.84 -0.91 14.36
N ASP A 43 -7.53 -0.35 15.52
CA ASP A 43 -7.51 -1.09 16.76
C ASP A 43 -8.94 -1.40 17.24
N ARG A 44 -9.26 -2.70 17.32
CA ARG A 44 -10.51 -3.24 17.86
C ARG A 44 -10.26 -4.05 19.15
N SER A 45 -9.20 -3.72 19.89
CA SER A 45 -8.84 -4.40 21.13
C SER A 45 -9.59 -3.88 22.35
N SER A 46 -9.86 -2.57 22.40
CA SER A 46 -10.50 -1.95 23.56
C SER A 46 -12.00 -1.76 23.36
N ILE A 47 -12.80 -2.49 24.14
CA ILE A 47 -14.21 -2.20 24.31
C ILE A 47 -14.33 -1.09 25.37
N GLN A 48 -14.90 0.05 24.98
CA GLN A 48 -15.17 1.18 25.85
C GLN A 48 -16.61 1.13 26.36
N THR A 49 -16.84 1.70 27.54
CA THR A 49 -18.17 1.91 28.11
C THR A 49 -18.85 3.11 27.45
N ILE A 50 -20.17 3.15 27.41
CA ILE A 50 -20.94 4.26 26.84
C ILE A 50 -20.65 5.56 27.58
N ALA A 51 -20.50 5.52 28.90
CA ALA A 51 -20.22 6.72 29.71
C ALA A 51 -18.81 7.32 29.45
N SER A 52 -17.85 6.53 28.98
CA SER A 52 -16.48 6.99 28.70
C SER A 52 -16.31 7.55 27.29
N LEU A 53 -17.37 7.59 26.48
CA LEU A 53 -17.29 8.04 25.10
C LEU A 53 -17.15 9.56 25.02
N HIS A 54 -16.31 10.01 24.09
CA HIS A 54 -16.16 11.43 23.76
C HIS A 54 -16.36 11.68 22.27
N PRO A 55 -16.96 12.81 21.86
CA PRO A 55 -17.30 13.09 20.45
C PRO A 55 -16.06 13.22 19.55
N ASP A 56 -14.93 13.59 20.15
CA ASP A 56 -13.66 13.80 19.44
C ASP A 56 -12.87 12.50 19.20
N GLN A 57 -13.34 11.37 19.75
CA GLN A 57 -12.71 10.08 19.49
C GLN A 57 -12.93 9.65 18.03
N ALA A 58 -11.90 9.01 17.45
CA ALA A 58 -11.94 8.64 16.03
C ALA A 58 -12.91 7.49 15.76
N TYR A 59 -12.62 6.31 16.30
CA TYR A 59 -13.46 5.12 16.20
C TYR A 59 -13.34 4.36 17.51
N VAL A 60 -14.47 3.87 18.02
CA VAL A 60 -14.56 3.16 19.29
C VAL A 60 -15.40 1.91 19.13
N GLN A 61 -15.19 0.97 20.04
CA GLN A 61 -15.94 -0.27 20.12
C GLN A 61 -16.74 -0.29 21.41
N VAL A 62 -18.05 -0.56 21.33
CA VAL A 62 -18.97 -0.55 22.47
C VAL A 62 -19.75 -1.84 22.49
N ARG A 63 -19.78 -2.53 23.62
CA ARG A 63 -20.63 -3.71 23.84
C ARG A 63 -21.90 -3.27 24.53
N ALA A 64 -23.04 -3.38 23.86
CA ALA A 64 -24.32 -2.90 24.38
C ALA A 64 -25.47 -3.83 24.01
N GLN A 65 -26.48 -3.85 24.88
CA GLN A 65 -27.75 -4.53 24.65
C GLN A 65 -28.73 -3.61 23.94
N VAL A 66 -29.45 -4.12 22.95
CA VAL A 66 -30.52 -3.39 22.26
C VAL A 66 -31.73 -3.31 23.18
N LEU A 67 -32.13 -2.10 23.58
CA LEU A 67 -33.32 -1.89 24.40
C LEU A 67 -34.57 -1.73 23.54
N LYS A 68 -34.51 -0.83 22.55
CA LYS A 68 -35.65 -0.45 21.71
C LYS A 68 -35.18 -0.13 20.31
N VAL A 69 -36.00 -0.45 19.32
CA VAL A 69 -35.78 -0.08 17.93
C VAL A 69 -36.97 0.71 17.43
N LYS A 70 -36.70 1.91 16.91
CA LYS A 70 -37.69 2.82 16.35
C LYS A 70 -37.41 3.07 14.88
N LEU A 71 -38.47 3.20 14.10
CA LEU A 71 -38.42 3.51 12.69
C LEU A 71 -39.06 4.86 12.45
N PHE A 72 -38.42 5.69 11.63
CA PHE A 72 -38.93 7.02 11.32
C PHE A 72 -39.20 7.16 9.83
N ALA A 73 -40.30 7.83 9.49
CA ALA A 73 -40.65 8.22 8.13
C ALA A 73 -39.86 9.47 7.67
N LYS A 74 -39.97 9.81 6.38
CA LYS A 74 -39.33 11.03 5.81
C LYS A 74 -39.80 12.34 6.46
N ASN A 75 -41.01 12.37 6.99
CA ASN A 75 -41.59 13.50 7.72
C ASN A 75 -41.21 13.53 9.22
N GLY A 76 -40.34 12.63 9.67
CA GLY A 76 -39.90 12.56 11.08
C GLY A 76 -40.86 11.84 12.02
N ALA A 77 -42.01 11.35 11.54
CA ALA A 77 -42.96 10.60 12.38
C ALA A 77 -42.45 9.18 12.68
N GLU A 78 -42.68 8.71 13.92
CA GLU A 78 -42.42 7.34 14.33
C GLU A 78 -43.45 6.40 13.67
N LEU A 79 -42.96 5.34 13.00
CA LEU A 79 -43.79 4.36 12.31
C LEU A 79 -44.02 3.14 13.21
N PRO A 80 -45.28 2.73 13.45
CA PRO A 80 -45.58 1.50 14.17
C PRO A 80 -45.16 0.26 13.36
N ALA A 81 -44.59 -0.73 14.05
CA ALA A 81 -44.04 -1.95 13.45
C ALA A 81 -45.08 -2.78 12.67
N GLU A 82 -46.36 -2.65 12.99
CA GLU A 82 -47.45 -3.46 12.42
C GLU A 82 -47.86 -3.06 10.99
N LYS A 83 -47.44 -1.87 10.49
CA LYS A 83 -47.73 -1.37 9.12
C LYS A 83 -46.47 -0.94 8.38
N LEU A 84 -45.46 -1.82 8.40
CA LEU A 84 -44.11 -1.56 7.92
C LEU A 84 -43.98 -1.60 6.39
N LYS A 85 -44.05 -0.43 5.73
CA LYS A 85 -43.58 -0.27 4.34
C LYS A 85 -42.16 0.29 4.33
N TYR A 86 -41.15 -0.58 4.13
CA TYR A 86 -39.74 -0.19 4.19
C TYR A 86 -39.36 0.96 3.24
N ASN A 87 -40.06 1.15 2.12
CA ASN A 87 -39.82 2.27 1.18
C ASN A 87 -40.19 3.65 1.77
N ALA A 88 -41.01 3.71 2.81
CA ALA A 88 -41.42 4.94 3.48
C ALA A 88 -40.50 5.30 4.67
N VAL A 89 -39.62 4.40 5.08
CA VAL A 89 -38.71 4.59 6.23
C VAL A 89 -37.48 5.37 5.79
N SER A 90 -37.18 6.46 6.48
CA SER A 90 -36.02 7.31 6.23
C SER A 90 -34.82 6.94 7.10
N ARG A 91 -35.06 6.51 8.35
CA ARG A 91 -34.02 6.08 9.29
C ARG A 91 -34.53 5.08 10.33
N LEU A 92 -33.63 4.22 10.78
CA LEU A 92 -33.79 3.34 11.94
C LEU A 92 -32.93 3.87 13.08
N VAL A 93 -33.51 3.98 14.28
CA VAL A 93 -32.80 4.36 15.51
C VAL A 93 -32.97 3.23 16.52
N ALA A 94 -31.86 2.61 16.91
CA ALA A 94 -31.83 1.62 17.97
C ALA A 94 -31.24 2.25 19.24
N THR A 95 -31.99 2.27 20.33
CA THR A 95 -31.47 2.65 21.65
C THR A 95 -30.77 1.43 22.23
N VAL A 96 -29.48 1.58 22.53
CA VAL A 96 -28.63 0.54 23.10
C VAL A 96 -28.11 1.00 24.45
N ALA A 97 -27.95 0.05 25.37
CA ALA A 97 -27.47 0.34 26.71
C ALA A 97 -26.40 -0.65 27.16
N ASP A 98 -25.48 -0.17 27.97
CA ASP A 98 -24.54 -0.97 28.75
C ASP A 98 -24.77 -0.72 30.24
N ALA A 99 -23.87 -1.22 31.10
CA ALA A 99 -23.99 -1.02 32.54
C ALA A 99 -23.82 0.45 33.00
N THR A 100 -23.36 1.34 32.10
CA THR A 100 -22.95 2.72 32.42
C THR A 100 -23.86 3.78 31.84
N GLY A 101 -24.59 3.49 30.75
CA GLY A 101 -25.48 4.47 30.13
C GLY A 101 -26.20 3.97 28.88
N GLU A 102 -26.87 4.90 28.21
CA GLU A 102 -27.62 4.67 26.96
C GLU A 102 -27.03 5.48 25.80
N MET A 103 -27.07 4.91 24.59
CA MET A 103 -26.64 5.52 23.34
C MET A 103 -27.63 5.20 22.22
N GLU A 104 -27.71 6.06 21.21
CA GLU A 104 -28.52 5.82 20.01
C GLU A 104 -27.66 5.38 18.83
N VAL A 105 -28.04 4.27 18.19
CA VAL A 105 -27.41 3.80 16.96
C VAL A 105 -28.33 4.08 15.79
N VAL A 106 -27.83 4.80 14.77
CA VAL A 106 -28.65 5.32 13.68
C VAL A 106 -28.25 4.74 12.31
N PHE A 107 -29.22 4.27 11.54
CA PHE A 107 -29.02 3.76 10.17
C PHE A 107 -29.95 4.46 9.17
N PHE A 108 -29.39 5.03 8.10
CA PHE A 108 -30.14 5.63 6.97
C PHE A 108 -30.22 4.71 5.73
N LYS A 109 -29.43 3.63 5.72
CA LYS A 109 -29.29 2.64 4.63
C LYS A 109 -29.32 1.24 5.24
N GLY A 110 -29.74 0.25 4.45
CA GLY A 110 -29.78 -1.16 4.90
C GLY A 110 -30.81 -1.43 6.02
N ILE A 111 -31.82 -0.56 6.14
CA ILE A 111 -32.80 -0.53 7.25
C ILE A 111 -33.48 -1.88 7.44
N LYS A 112 -33.95 -2.52 6.36
CA LYS A 112 -34.62 -3.82 6.41
C LYS A 112 -33.75 -4.90 7.08
N TRP A 113 -32.48 -4.98 6.71
CA TRP A 113 -31.54 -5.96 7.23
C TRP A 113 -31.18 -5.68 8.71
N MET A 114 -31.00 -4.42 9.07
CA MET A 114 -30.71 -4.04 10.46
C MET A 114 -31.91 -4.20 11.39
N HIS A 115 -33.11 -3.89 10.93
CA HIS A 115 -34.34 -4.11 11.69
C HIS A 115 -34.55 -5.59 12.03
N SER A 116 -34.29 -6.50 11.08
CA SER A 116 -34.39 -7.94 11.36
C SER A 116 -33.31 -8.47 12.30
N ARG A 117 -32.18 -7.77 12.44
CA ARG A 117 -31.02 -8.23 13.21
C ARG A 117 -30.98 -7.65 14.63
N LEU A 118 -31.37 -6.39 14.79
CA LEU A 118 -31.36 -5.67 16.07
C LEU A 118 -32.67 -5.90 16.83
N LEU A 119 -32.83 -7.09 17.41
CA LEU A 119 -34.01 -7.40 18.22
C LEU A 119 -33.82 -6.91 19.67
N PRO A 120 -34.85 -6.35 20.33
CA PRO A 120 -34.77 -6.01 21.74
C PRO A 120 -34.30 -7.19 22.59
N GLY A 121 -33.39 -6.92 23.54
CA GLY A 121 -32.78 -7.93 24.41
C GLY A 121 -31.50 -8.56 23.88
N SER A 122 -31.19 -8.43 22.59
CA SER A 122 -29.94 -8.94 22.01
C SER A 122 -28.73 -8.06 22.33
N VAL A 123 -27.56 -8.67 22.53
CA VAL A 123 -26.30 -7.99 22.80
C VAL A 123 -25.43 -7.99 21.55
N PHE A 124 -24.87 -6.84 21.20
CA PHE A 124 -23.96 -6.70 20.06
C PHE A 124 -22.74 -5.84 20.42
N ILE A 125 -21.72 -5.95 19.57
CA ILE A 125 -20.58 -5.05 19.56
C ILE A 125 -20.80 -4.04 18.42
N PHE A 126 -20.82 -2.76 18.77
CA PHE A 126 -20.97 -1.65 17.85
C PHE A 126 -19.62 -0.97 17.66
N PHE A 127 -19.17 -0.86 16.41
CA PHE A 127 -17.91 -0.20 16.05
C PHE A 127 -18.17 0.97 15.12
N GLY A 128 -17.73 2.17 15.53
CA GLY A 128 -17.97 3.39 14.75
C GLY A 128 -17.45 4.64 15.45
N LYS A 129 -17.68 5.78 14.82
CA LYS A 129 -17.35 7.08 15.40
C LYS A 129 -18.49 7.54 16.33
N PRO A 130 -18.22 7.81 17.61
CA PRO A 130 -19.22 8.40 18.50
C PRO A 130 -19.44 9.87 18.10
N THR A 131 -20.69 10.29 18.04
CA THR A 131 -21.09 11.67 17.79
C THR A 131 -22.17 12.08 18.79
N VAL A 132 -22.41 13.37 18.95
CA VAL A 132 -23.48 13.88 19.83
C VAL A 132 -24.58 14.47 18.97
N PHE A 133 -25.81 14.07 19.22
CA PHE A 133 -26.98 14.68 18.59
C PHE A 133 -28.01 15.03 19.67
N GLY A 134 -28.24 16.34 19.85
CA GLY A 134 -28.96 16.85 21.01
C GLY A 134 -28.16 16.61 22.28
N SER A 135 -28.78 15.95 23.27
CA SER A 135 -28.16 15.60 24.55
C SER A 135 -27.69 14.15 24.66
N ARG A 136 -27.80 13.37 23.59
CA ARG A 136 -27.49 11.93 23.59
C ARG A 136 -26.28 11.63 22.73
N MET A 137 -25.45 10.70 23.21
CA MET A 137 -24.44 10.04 22.38
C MET A 137 -25.15 9.24 21.30
N ASN A 138 -24.59 9.28 20.10
CA ASN A 138 -25.05 8.46 19.00
C ASN A 138 -23.90 7.94 18.14
N MET A 139 -24.21 6.93 17.34
CA MET A 139 -23.28 6.35 16.38
C MET A 139 -24.01 6.12 15.07
N VAL A 140 -23.56 6.80 14.01
CA VAL A 140 -24.19 6.71 12.68
C VAL A 140 -23.51 5.62 11.87
N HIS A 141 -24.31 4.69 11.35
CA HIS A 141 -23.85 3.57 10.52
C HIS A 141 -22.70 2.75 11.13
N PRO A 142 -22.78 2.33 12.41
CA PRO A 142 -21.74 1.47 12.94
C PRO A 142 -21.75 0.09 12.30
N GLU A 143 -20.58 -0.52 12.33
CA GLU A 143 -20.44 -1.95 12.15
C GLU A 143 -21.03 -2.67 13.37
N VAL A 144 -21.94 -3.61 13.10
CA VAL A 144 -22.58 -4.42 14.14
C VAL A 144 -22.03 -5.84 14.04
N ASP A 145 -21.40 -6.29 15.12
CA ASP A 145 -20.80 -7.62 15.25
C ASP A 145 -21.43 -8.40 16.41
N ALA A 146 -21.51 -9.72 16.24
CA ALA A 146 -21.96 -10.60 17.32
C ALA A 146 -20.93 -10.60 18.47
N PRO A 147 -21.36 -10.76 19.72
CA PRO A 147 -20.48 -10.70 20.89
C PRO A 147 -19.34 -11.74 20.84
N ASP A 148 -19.58 -12.90 20.21
CA ASP A 148 -18.61 -14.00 20.10
C ASP A 148 -17.79 -13.99 18.80
N SER A 149 -17.85 -12.91 18.02
CA SER A 149 -17.28 -12.88 16.66
C SER A 149 -15.75 -12.95 16.57
N GLY A 150 -15.02 -13.20 17.66
CA GLY A 150 -13.55 -13.31 17.68
C GLY A 150 -12.78 -12.06 17.21
N SER A 151 -13.51 -10.98 16.90
CA SER A 151 -13.00 -9.71 16.38
C SER A 151 -12.65 -8.72 17.49
N ALA A 152 -12.98 -9.07 18.74
CA ALA A 152 -12.53 -8.36 19.92
C ALA A 152 -11.07 -8.75 20.19
N GLY A 153 -10.13 -7.82 20.01
CA GLY A 153 -8.73 -8.03 20.38
C GLY A 153 -7.68 -7.85 19.28
N SER A 154 -8.06 -7.66 18.01
CA SER A 154 -7.08 -7.59 16.91
C SER A 154 -7.12 -6.28 16.12
N LEU A 155 -5.96 -5.91 15.56
CA LEU A 155 -5.83 -4.82 14.61
C LEU A 155 -6.48 -5.25 13.29
N SER A 156 -7.56 -4.57 12.90
CA SER A 156 -8.27 -4.86 11.66
C SER A 156 -7.76 -3.99 10.52
N GLY A 157 -7.32 -4.62 9.43
CA GLY A 157 -6.92 -3.92 8.21
C GLY A 157 -8.11 -3.29 7.46
N VAL A 158 -7.91 -2.08 6.96
CA VAL A 158 -8.83 -1.35 6.07
C VAL A 158 -8.24 -1.34 4.66
N TYR A 159 -9.01 -1.85 3.70
CA TYR A 159 -8.58 -2.03 2.32
C TYR A 159 -9.12 -0.93 1.40
N PRO A 160 -8.39 -0.58 0.32
CA PRO A 160 -8.91 0.30 -0.73
C PRO A 160 -10.24 -0.25 -1.27
N SER A 161 -11.22 0.63 -1.47
CA SER A 161 -12.56 0.24 -1.92
C SER A 161 -13.22 1.38 -2.69
N THR A 162 -13.76 1.06 -3.87
CA THR A 162 -14.52 1.99 -4.72
C THR A 162 -16.02 1.82 -4.50
N GLU A 163 -16.82 2.81 -4.91
CA GLU A 163 -18.29 2.69 -4.83
C GLU A 163 -18.83 1.51 -5.63
N LYS A 164 -18.24 1.23 -6.80
CA LYS A 164 -18.60 0.06 -7.63
C LYS A 164 -18.34 -1.25 -6.91
N LEU A 165 -17.22 -1.39 -6.20
CA LEU A 165 -16.95 -2.58 -5.39
C LEU A 165 -17.97 -2.74 -4.27
N LYS A 166 -18.30 -1.66 -3.55
CA LYS A 166 -19.31 -1.68 -2.48
C LYS A 166 -20.68 -2.07 -3.02
N ASN A 167 -21.11 -1.47 -4.14
CA ASN A 167 -22.38 -1.78 -4.79
C ASN A 167 -22.41 -3.20 -5.38
N GLY A 168 -21.26 -3.69 -5.85
CA GLY A 168 -21.05 -5.07 -6.30
C GLY A 168 -20.94 -6.11 -5.16
N GLY A 169 -21.12 -5.69 -3.91
CA GLY A 169 -21.13 -6.57 -2.74
C GLY A 169 -19.74 -6.98 -2.24
N ILE A 170 -18.66 -6.34 -2.72
CA ILE A 170 -17.30 -6.50 -2.19
C ILE A 170 -17.10 -5.40 -1.15
N THR A 171 -17.56 -5.69 0.06
CA THR A 171 -17.36 -4.82 1.24
C THR A 171 -16.02 -5.14 1.91
N GLY A 172 -15.54 -4.29 2.82
CA GLY A 172 -14.30 -4.54 3.57
C GLY A 172 -14.29 -5.89 4.30
N ARG A 173 -15.45 -6.33 4.82
CA ARG A 173 -15.60 -7.66 5.43
C ARG A 173 -15.47 -8.80 4.43
N VAL A 174 -16.00 -8.62 3.22
CA VAL A 174 -15.83 -9.61 2.14
C VAL A 174 -14.37 -9.66 1.74
N MET A 175 -13.71 -8.51 1.59
CA MET A 175 -12.29 -8.45 1.29
C MET A 175 -11.45 -9.20 2.33
N LEU A 176 -11.68 -8.95 3.63
CA LEU A 176 -11.01 -9.68 4.71
C LEU A 176 -11.22 -11.19 4.61
N LYS A 177 -12.44 -11.65 4.33
CA LYS A 177 -12.73 -13.09 4.14
C LYS A 177 -11.98 -13.68 2.95
N LEU A 178 -11.96 -12.98 1.81
CA LEU A 178 -11.25 -13.43 0.62
C LEU A 178 -9.74 -13.52 0.86
N VAL A 179 -9.17 -12.54 1.56
CA VAL A 179 -7.74 -12.55 1.91
C VAL A 179 -7.43 -13.67 2.91
N ALA A 180 -8.28 -13.92 3.89
CA ALA A 180 -8.11 -15.03 4.83
C ALA A 180 -8.09 -16.39 4.09
N GLU A 181 -9.07 -16.62 3.22
CA GLU A 181 -9.15 -17.82 2.38
C GLU A 181 -7.91 -17.97 1.47
N ALA A 182 -7.47 -16.87 0.85
CA ALA A 182 -6.28 -16.86 0.02
C ALA A 182 -5.01 -17.21 0.80
N LEU A 183 -4.85 -16.67 2.02
CA LEU A 183 -3.74 -17.01 2.89
C LEU A 183 -3.77 -18.49 3.28
N GLU A 184 -4.92 -19.02 3.71
CA GLU A 184 -5.03 -20.43 4.07
C GLU A 184 -4.71 -21.37 2.90
N GLY A 185 -5.11 -21.01 1.68
CA GLY A 185 -4.84 -21.79 0.47
C GLY A 185 -3.40 -21.74 -0.04
N VAL A 186 -2.63 -20.69 0.29
CA VAL A 186 -1.27 -20.44 -0.22
C VAL A 186 -0.18 -20.74 0.81
N LEU A 187 -0.41 -20.43 2.10
CA LEU A 187 0.62 -20.58 3.14
C LEU A 187 1.26 -21.98 3.22
N PRO A 188 0.55 -23.10 3.01
CA PRO A 188 1.16 -24.44 3.07
C PRO A 188 2.19 -24.73 1.98
N THR A 189 2.10 -24.06 0.83
CA THR A 189 2.95 -24.27 -0.35
C THR A 189 3.86 -23.09 -0.65
N LEU A 190 3.84 -22.06 0.21
CA LEU A 190 4.59 -20.83 0.01
C LEU A 190 6.05 -21.03 0.40
N GLU A 191 6.93 -20.94 -0.59
CA GLU A 191 8.38 -20.86 -0.37
C GLU A 191 8.81 -19.42 -0.10
N ASP A 192 9.90 -19.26 0.66
CA ASP A 192 10.47 -17.94 0.89
C ASP A 192 11.22 -17.46 -0.35
N THR A 193 11.06 -16.18 -0.67
CA THR A 193 11.72 -15.51 -1.79
C THR A 193 13.20 -15.25 -1.51
N LEU A 194 13.58 -15.15 -0.22
CA LEU A 194 14.95 -14.89 0.20
C LEU A 194 15.55 -16.16 0.81
N PRO A 195 16.80 -16.51 0.45
CA PRO A 195 17.50 -17.61 1.10
C PRO A 195 17.66 -17.41 2.62
N ASP A 196 17.66 -18.52 3.36
CA ASP A 196 17.78 -18.54 4.82
C ASP A 196 18.96 -17.74 5.38
N TYR A 197 20.10 -17.71 4.66
CA TYR A 197 21.27 -16.96 5.12
C TYR A 197 21.01 -15.45 5.15
N ILE A 198 20.25 -14.91 4.17
CA ILE A 198 19.87 -13.49 4.14
C ILE A 198 18.89 -13.21 5.28
N LEU A 199 17.92 -14.11 5.49
CA LEU A 199 16.94 -13.95 6.55
C LEU A 199 17.62 -13.86 7.92
N LYS A 200 18.56 -14.77 8.21
CA LYS A 200 19.31 -14.81 9.47
C LYS A 200 20.23 -13.60 9.63
N GLU A 201 20.99 -13.25 8.61
CA GLU A 201 21.94 -12.13 8.67
C GLU A 201 21.23 -10.78 8.90
N LYS A 202 20.09 -10.58 8.24
CA LYS A 202 19.32 -9.32 8.32
C LYS A 202 18.22 -9.31 9.39
N GLY A 203 18.07 -10.39 10.16
CA GLY A 203 17.04 -10.50 11.20
C GLY A 203 15.62 -10.40 10.67
N LEU A 204 15.39 -10.94 9.46
CA LEU A 204 14.14 -10.81 8.73
C LEU A 204 13.18 -11.97 9.06
N VAL A 205 11.90 -11.64 9.19
CA VAL A 205 10.84 -12.65 9.35
C VAL A 205 10.58 -13.39 8.02
N PRO A 206 10.09 -14.65 8.06
CA PRO A 206 9.71 -15.38 6.86
C PRO A 206 8.58 -14.69 6.09
N LEU A 207 8.50 -14.92 4.78
CA LEU A 207 7.46 -14.35 3.91
C LEU A 207 6.04 -14.74 4.37
N SER A 208 5.86 -16.00 4.77
CA SER A 208 4.58 -16.52 5.29
C SER A 208 4.08 -15.72 6.51
N PHE A 209 4.99 -15.41 7.43
CA PHE A 209 4.70 -14.55 8.58
C PHE A 209 4.38 -13.13 8.12
N ALA A 210 5.19 -12.56 7.23
CA ALA A 210 5.01 -11.19 6.77
C ALA A 210 3.65 -10.98 6.09
N LEU A 211 3.25 -11.86 5.18
CA LEU A 211 1.95 -11.78 4.51
C LEU A 211 0.79 -11.88 5.50
N ARG A 212 0.85 -12.84 6.44
CA ARG A 212 -0.21 -13.00 7.45
C ARG A 212 -0.35 -11.75 8.32
N GLN A 213 0.76 -11.22 8.83
CA GLN A 213 0.72 -10.08 9.77
C GLN A 213 0.42 -8.75 9.08
N MET A 214 0.69 -8.60 7.77
CA MET A 214 0.21 -7.43 7.02
C MET A 214 -1.31 -7.40 6.89
N HIS A 215 -1.97 -8.54 6.81
CA HIS A 215 -3.43 -8.57 6.67
C HIS A 215 -4.15 -8.69 8.03
N PHE A 216 -3.59 -9.49 8.93
CA PHE A 216 -4.17 -9.83 10.23
C PHE A 216 -3.10 -9.68 11.34
N PRO A 217 -2.67 -8.44 11.64
CA PRO A 217 -1.66 -8.22 12.65
C PRO A 217 -2.14 -8.58 14.06
N GLN A 218 -1.35 -9.40 14.74
CA GLN A 218 -1.57 -9.75 16.14
C GLN A 218 -1.09 -8.64 17.10
N SER A 219 -0.11 -7.83 16.67
CA SER A 219 0.42 -6.72 17.44
C SER A 219 1.06 -5.69 16.51
N GLN A 220 1.26 -4.48 17.04
CA GLN A 220 1.94 -3.41 16.31
C GLN A 220 3.40 -3.78 15.97
N ASP A 221 4.09 -4.52 16.86
CA ASP A 221 5.46 -5.01 16.63
C ASP A 221 5.50 -6.04 15.49
N ALA A 222 4.57 -6.99 15.47
CA ALA A 222 4.52 -7.98 14.40
C ALA A 222 4.20 -7.34 13.04
N LEU A 223 3.31 -6.33 13.02
CA LEU A 223 3.04 -5.53 11.84
C LEU A 223 4.29 -4.78 11.35
N ALA A 224 5.04 -4.17 12.26
CA ALA A 224 6.26 -3.44 11.92
C ALA A 224 7.32 -4.37 11.30
N LYS A 225 7.54 -5.56 11.87
CA LYS A 225 8.45 -6.59 11.33
C LYS A 225 8.03 -7.07 9.95
N ALA A 226 6.74 -7.32 9.76
CA ALA A 226 6.18 -7.72 8.47
C ALA A 226 6.35 -6.63 7.40
N SER A 227 6.02 -5.39 7.73
CA SER A 227 6.19 -4.25 6.84
C SER A 227 7.66 -4.05 6.45
N TYR A 228 8.57 -4.14 7.43
CA TYR A 228 10.00 -4.04 7.18
C TYR A 228 10.50 -5.14 6.23
N ARG A 229 10.10 -6.41 6.46
CA ARG A 229 10.46 -7.54 5.59
C ARG A 229 10.06 -7.34 4.13
N LEU A 230 8.84 -6.87 3.88
CA LEU A 230 8.32 -6.69 2.52
C LEU A 230 8.95 -5.48 1.82
N LYS A 231 9.17 -4.38 2.54
CA LYS A 231 9.90 -3.22 2.01
C LYS A 231 11.35 -3.59 1.67
N PHE A 232 12.00 -4.36 2.53
CA PHE A 232 13.34 -4.86 2.28
C PHE A 232 13.37 -5.74 1.02
N GLU A 233 12.43 -6.68 0.90
CA GLU A 233 12.31 -7.54 -0.28
C GLU A 233 12.23 -6.76 -1.58
N GLU A 234 11.31 -5.80 -1.63
CA GLU A 234 11.04 -5.01 -2.83
C GLU A 234 12.29 -4.25 -3.28
N LEU A 235 12.96 -3.57 -2.34
CA LEU A 235 14.20 -2.86 -2.61
C LEU A 235 15.34 -3.82 -2.98
N PHE A 236 15.44 -4.97 -2.32
CA PHE A 236 16.46 -5.97 -2.59
C PHE A 236 16.32 -6.54 -4.00
N LEU A 237 15.10 -6.95 -4.39
CA LEU A 237 14.83 -7.48 -5.73
C LEU A 237 15.06 -6.42 -6.82
N LEU A 238 14.70 -5.16 -6.56
CA LEU A 238 15.00 -4.05 -7.46
C LEU A 238 16.52 -3.88 -7.65
N GLN A 239 17.29 -3.85 -6.56
CA GLN A 239 18.74 -3.74 -6.61
C GLN A 239 19.39 -4.94 -7.30
N LEU A 240 18.91 -6.15 -7.02
CA LEU A 240 19.39 -7.37 -7.65
C LEU A 240 19.17 -7.34 -9.16
N SER A 241 18.01 -6.85 -9.62
CA SER A 241 17.70 -6.64 -11.04
C SER A 241 18.68 -5.66 -11.69
N LEU A 242 18.96 -4.53 -11.04
CA LEU A 242 19.93 -3.53 -11.52
C LEU A 242 21.35 -4.08 -11.59
N VAL A 243 21.79 -4.83 -10.56
CA VAL A 243 23.11 -5.46 -10.53
C VAL A 243 23.22 -6.53 -11.62
N ARG A 244 22.19 -7.36 -11.81
CA ARG A 244 22.14 -8.35 -12.89
C ARG A 244 22.24 -7.67 -14.25
N GLN A 245 21.51 -6.58 -14.47
CA GLN A 245 21.58 -5.82 -15.72
C GLN A 245 22.97 -5.20 -15.94
N LYS A 246 23.58 -4.65 -14.89
CA LYS A 246 24.95 -4.12 -14.94
C LYS A 246 25.95 -5.23 -15.28
N TYR A 247 25.83 -6.40 -14.65
CA TYR A 247 26.70 -7.54 -14.89
C TYR A 247 26.64 -7.99 -16.36
N ILE A 248 25.43 -8.25 -16.88
CA ILE A 248 25.21 -8.68 -18.27
C ILE A 248 25.74 -7.65 -19.27
N ARG A 249 25.55 -6.35 -19.00
CA ARG A 249 26.11 -5.29 -19.85
C ARG A 249 27.64 -5.29 -19.79
N SER A 250 28.21 -5.34 -18.60
CA SER A 250 29.66 -5.28 -18.41
C SER A 250 30.40 -6.51 -18.97
N SER A 251 29.78 -7.69 -18.97
CA SER A 251 30.38 -8.91 -19.54
C SER A 251 30.40 -8.90 -21.06
N ASN A 252 29.46 -8.19 -21.69
CA ASN A 252 29.28 -8.23 -23.15
C ASN A 252 29.76 -6.94 -23.85
N ALA A 253 29.97 -5.85 -23.12
CA ALA A 253 30.33 -4.55 -23.67
C ALA A 253 31.85 -4.37 -23.77
N HIS A 254 32.44 -4.89 -24.86
CA HIS A 254 33.79 -4.54 -25.28
C HIS A 254 33.81 -3.06 -25.70
N GLY A 255 34.61 -2.25 -25.02
CA GLY A 255 34.79 -0.84 -25.34
C GLY A 255 35.93 -0.62 -26.31
N LEU A 256 35.97 0.57 -26.91
CA LEU A 256 37.11 1.04 -27.69
C LEU A 256 38.10 1.72 -26.74
N PRO A 257 39.32 1.18 -26.53
CA PRO A 257 40.28 1.80 -25.62
C PRO A 257 40.81 3.12 -26.20
N MET A 258 40.76 4.18 -25.40
CA MET A 258 41.25 5.52 -25.75
C MET A 258 42.37 5.94 -24.79
N PRO A 259 43.60 5.39 -24.93
CA PRO A 259 44.69 5.61 -23.98
C PRO A 259 45.30 7.01 -24.02
N SER A 260 45.22 7.69 -25.17
CA SER A 260 45.76 9.03 -25.35
C SER A 260 44.76 10.10 -24.91
N VAL A 261 45.25 11.23 -24.40
CA VAL A 261 44.42 12.43 -24.17
C VAL A 261 44.28 13.24 -25.48
N GLY A 262 45.29 13.17 -26.34
CA GLY A 262 45.32 13.87 -27.63
C GLY A 262 45.63 15.37 -27.55
N VAL A 263 46.16 15.89 -28.66
CA VAL A 263 46.41 17.32 -28.86
C VAL A 263 45.12 18.17 -28.75
N PRO A 264 43.95 17.74 -29.28
CA PRO A 264 42.72 18.54 -29.20
C PRO A 264 42.27 18.86 -27.77
N PHE A 265 42.33 17.88 -26.86
CA PHE A 265 42.04 18.09 -25.44
C PHE A 265 42.96 19.14 -24.85
N ARG A 266 44.28 18.99 -25.07
CA ARG A 266 45.29 19.87 -24.45
C ARG A 266 45.14 21.30 -24.91
N ARG A 267 44.94 21.50 -26.21
CA ARG A 267 44.67 22.81 -26.81
C ARG A 267 43.42 23.48 -26.22
N CYS A 268 42.34 22.72 -26.03
CA CYS A 268 41.12 23.25 -25.42
C CYS A 268 41.34 23.60 -23.94
N TYR A 269 41.97 22.71 -23.18
CA TYR A 269 42.26 22.92 -21.76
C TYR A 269 43.14 24.15 -21.51
N ASP A 270 44.22 24.30 -22.29
CA ASP A 270 45.16 25.42 -22.14
C ASP A 270 44.55 26.76 -22.63
N ALA A 271 43.48 26.73 -23.44
CA ALA A 271 42.78 27.92 -23.92
C ALA A 271 41.64 28.40 -23.00
N LEU A 272 41.37 27.69 -21.90
CA LEU A 272 40.30 28.08 -20.97
C LEU A 272 40.65 29.39 -20.24
N PRO A 273 39.75 30.38 -20.19
CA PRO A 273 40.00 31.65 -19.49
C PRO A 273 39.87 31.53 -17.97
N TYR A 274 39.69 30.32 -17.45
CA TYR A 274 39.53 30.01 -16.03
C TYR A 274 40.13 28.64 -15.72
N GLU A 275 40.49 28.43 -14.45
CA GLU A 275 40.90 27.11 -14.01
C GLU A 275 39.72 26.19 -13.75
N LEU A 276 39.84 24.93 -14.19
CA LEU A 276 38.89 23.90 -13.78
C LEU A 276 38.94 23.67 -12.27
N THR A 277 37.76 23.49 -11.68
CA THR A 277 37.63 23.17 -10.26
C THR A 277 38.23 21.79 -9.96
N THR A 278 38.58 21.54 -8.70
CA THR A 278 39.06 20.24 -8.24
C THR A 278 38.08 19.11 -8.56
N ALA A 279 36.78 19.38 -8.45
CA ALA A 279 35.73 18.42 -8.79
C ALA A 279 35.72 18.09 -10.28
N GLN A 280 35.79 19.10 -11.16
CA GLN A 280 35.86 18.90 -12.61
C GLN A 280 37.13 18.11 -13.00
N LYS A 281 38.29 18.49 -12.45
CA LYS A 281 39.57 17.79 -12.67
C LYS A 281 39.49 16.32 -12.24
N ARG A 282 38.88 16.02 -11.08
CA ARG A 282 38.65 14.65 -10.60
C ARG A 282 37.78 13.85 -11.57
N VAL A 283 36.63 14.39 -11.94
CA VAL A 283 35.68 13.71 -12.84
C VAL A 283 36.28 13.42 -14.21
N ILE A 284 37.04 14.36 -14.79
CA ILE A 284 37.74 14.14 -16.07
C ILE A 284 38.75 12.99 -15.96
N ARG A 285 39.46 12.86 -14.83
CA ARG A 285 40.37 11.74 -14.59
C ARG A 285 39.62 10.41 -14.51
N GLU A 286 38.51 10.36 -13.78
CA GLU A 286 37.67 9.15 -13.70
C GLU A 286 37.11 8.74 -15.07
N ILE A 287 36.66 9.70 -15.87
CA ILE A 287 36.20 9.46 -17.26
C ILE A 287 37.35 8.91 -18.10
N ARG A 288 38.54 9.51 -18.02
CA ARG A 288 39.72 9.05 -18.74
C ARG A 288 40.12 7.62 -18.36
N GLU A 289 40.04 7.27 -17.07
CA GLU A 289 40.35 5.92 -16.59
C GLU A 289 39.39 4.89 -17.19
N ASP A 290 38.10 5.19 -17.24
CA ASP A 290 37.10 4.33 -17.88
C ASP A 290 37.33 4.19 -19.38
N LEU A 291 37.57 5.30 -20.09
CA LEU A 291 37.85 5.28 -21.53
C LEU A 291 39.13 4.49 -21.87
N ARG A 292 40.09 4.41 -20.94
CA ARG A 292 41.31 3.60 -21.11
C ARG A 292 41.08 2.12 -20.78
N SER A 293 40.05 1.77 -20.03
CA SER A 293 39.86 0.42 -19.47
C SER A 293 39.56 -0.68 -20.50
N GLY A 294 39.24 -0.32 -21.75
CA GLY A 294 38.78 -1.26 -22.78
C GLY A 294 37.36 -1.80 -22.56
N ARG A 295 36.64 -1.28 -21.55
CA ARG A 295 35.22 -1.55 -21.31
C ARG A 295 34.40 -0.35 -21.75
N GLN A 296 33.15 -0.57 -22.14
CA GLN A 296 32.24 0.54 -22.44
C GLN A 296 32.03 1.42 -21.19
N MET A 297 32.32 2.71 -21.31
CA MET A 297 32.01 3.69 -20.26
C MET A 297 30.50 3.98 -20.25
N ASN A 298 29.86 3.84 -19.10
CA ASN A 298 28.48 4.27 -18.86
C ASN A 298 28.40 5.04 -17.53
N ARG A 299 28.51 6.37 -17.62
CA ARG A 299 28.56 7.27 -16.46
C ARG A 299 27.47 8.31 -16.52
N LEU A 300 26.91 8.62 -15.35
CA LEU A 300 26.05 9.78 -15.15
C LEU A 300 26.88 10.91 -14.55
N LEU A 301 27.10 11.97 -15.32
CA LEU A 301 27.73 13.19 -14.81
C LEU A 301 26.67 14.05 -14.10
N GLN A 302 26.66 14.02 -12.77
CA GLN A 302 25.71 14.78 -11.96
C GLN A 302 26.36 16.01 -11.32
N GLY A 303 25.62 17.12 -11.27
CA GLY A 303 26.04 18.36 -10.61
C GLY A 303 25.01 19.48 -10.80
N ASP A 304 25.09 20.50 -9.97
CA ASP A 304 24.13 21.61 -9.96
C ASP A 304 24.21 22.47 -11.23
N VAL A 305 23.17 23.29 -11.47
CA VAL A 305 23.16 24.26 -12.57
C VAL A 305 24.34 25.22 -12.40
N GLY A 306 25.10 25.46 -13.47
CA GLY A 306 26.30 26.31 -13.41
C GLY A 306 27.59 25.61 -12.96
N SER A 307 27.57 24.32 -12.56
CA SER A 307 28.78 23.61 -12.10
C SER A 307 29.80 23.26 -13.21
N GLY A 308 29.56 23.71 -14.45
CA GLY A 308 30.45 23.49 -15.59
C GLY A 308 30.45 22.06 -16.16
N LYS A 309 29.34 21.30 -16.01
CA LYS A 309 29.18 19.95 -16.58
C LYS A 309 29.48 19.90 -18.08
N THR A 310 29.07 20.94 -18.82
CA THR A 310 29.30 21.06 -20.26
C THR A 310 30.79 21.01 -20.59
N MET A 311 31.64 21.70 -19.83
CA MET A 311 33.08 21.72 -20.09
C MET A 311 33.71 20.35 -19.84
N VAL A 312 33.28 19.63 -18.79
CA VAL A 312 33.71 18.24 -18.55
C VAL A 312 33.33 17.34 -19.72
N ALA A 313 32.12 17.49 -20.26
CA ALA A 313 31.64 16.70 -21.39
C ALA A 313 32.42 17.02 -22.68
N VAL A 314 32.67 18.30 -22.99
CA VAL A 314 33.47 18.75 -24.14
C VAL A 314 34.88 18.19 -24.06
N LEU A 315 35.55 18.36 -22.92
CA LEU A 315 36.90 17.82 -22.73
C LEU A 315 36.91 16.29 -22.88
N SER A 316 35.91 15.59 -22.35
CA SER A 316 35.79 14.13 -22.51
C SER A 316 35.60 13.71 -23.98
N ALA A 317 34.80 14.45 -24.75
CA ALA A 317 34.63 14.21 -26.19
C ALA A 317 35.93 14.40 -26.98
N LEU A 318 36.75 15.40 -26.61
CA LEU A 318 38.04 15.65 -27.24
C LEU A 318 39.07 14.54 -26.99
N ILE A 319 38.93 13.76 -25.91
CA ILE A 319 39.73 12.54 -25.71
C ILE A 319 39.41 11.52 -26.81
N ALA A 320 38.13 11.32 -27.15
CA ALA A 320 37.74 10.41 -28.23
C ALA A 320 38.29 10.86 -29.59
N VAL A 321 38.16 12.15 -29.91
CA VAL A 321 38.74 12.75 -31.12
C VAL A 321 40.26 12.58 -31.16
N GLY A 322 40.92 12.75 -30.02
CA GLY A 322 42.37 12.55 -29.87
C GLY A 322 42.86 11.12 -30.13
N ASN A 323 41.96 10.13 -30.11
CA ASN A 323 42.25 8.73 -30.44
C ASN A 323 41.68 8.30 -31.80
N GLY A 324 41.27 9.26 -32.65
CA GLY A 324 40.79 8.99 -34.01
C GLY A 324 39.31 8.58 -34.10
N TYR A 325 38.54 8.75 -33.03
CA TYR A 325 37.11 8.46 -32.99
C TYR A 325 36.27 9.74 -33.12
N GLN A 326 34.98 9.56 -33.43
CA GLN A 326 34.00 10.64 -33.42
C GLN A 326 33.30 10.72 -32.06
N ALA A 327 32.86 11.93 -31.69
CA ALA A 327 32.02 12.17 -30.52
C ALA A 327 30.72 12.84 -30.97
N CYS A 328 29.60 12.44 -30.36
CA CYS A 328 28.28 13.01 -30.62
C CYS A 328 27.70 13.57 -29.33
N PHE A 329 27.11 14.76 -29.40
CA PHE A 329 26.32 15.35 -28.32
C PHE A 329 24.85 15.21 -28.69
N MET A 330 24.08 14.55 -27.82
CA MET A 330 22.63 14.47 -27.97
C MET A 330 21.98 15.49 -27.03
N ALA A 331 21.10 16.31 -27.57
CA ALA A 331 20.26 17.24 -26.82
C ALA A 331 18.80 16.80 -26.91
N PRO A 332 17.97 17.06 -25.88
CA PRO A 332 16.56 16.69 -25.89
C PRO A 332 15.71 17.55 -26.84
N THR A 333 16.20 18.72 -27.24
CA THR A 333 15.51 19.66 -28.14
C THR A 333 16.54 20.36 -29.04
N GLU A 334 16.07 20.85 -30.19
CA GLU A 334 16.90 21.57 -31.18
C GLU A 334 17.33 22.98 -30.73
N VAL A 335 16.72 23.50 -29.66
CA VAL A 335 16.96 24.87 -29.17
C VAL A 335 18.23 24.97 -28.30
N LEU A 336 18.73 23.83 -27.79
CA LEU A 336 19.91 23.73 -26.92
C LEU A 336 21.22 23.56 -27.70
#